data_AF-R6TV94-F1
#
_entry.id   AF-R6TV94-F1
#
_cell.length_a   1.000
_cell.length_b   1.000
_cell.length_c   1.000
_cell.angle_alpha   90.00
_cell.angle_beta   90.00
_cell.angle_gamma   90.00
#
_symmetry.space_group_name_H-M   'P 1'
#
loop_
_entity.id
_entity.type
_entity.pdbx_description
1 polymer ?
#
loop_
_entity_poly.entity_id
_entity_poly.type
_entity_poly.pdbx_seq_one_letter_code
_entity_poly.pdbx_strand_id
1 'polypeptide(L)'
;MARDLGMPEARIPLSEAAVLLATAPKSNSAYLAYDAALADINTGKGQSIPPYMRPSNNYAGYKYPHDFPNRYVVQQYLPDDLKDRKYYSYAENKTEQAAMAYWDKIKNSTK
;
A
#
# COMPACT_ATOMS: atom_id res chain seq x y z
N MET A 1 1.75 24.84 -9.15
CA MET A 1 0.69 25.83 -8.86
C MET A 1 1.12 26.85 -7.81
N ALA A 2 1.29 26.50 -6.52
CA ALA A 2 1.75 27.49 -5.51
C ALA A 2 3.16 28.05 -5.81
N ARG A 3 4.08 27.19 -6.27
CA ARG A 3 5.43 27.60 -6.71
C ARG A 3 5.40 28.58 -7.89
N ASP A 4 4.45 28.40 -8.81
CA ASP A 4 4.39 29.16 -10.05
C ASP A 4 3.60 30.47 -9.89
N LEU A 5 2.73 30.57 -8.88
CA LEU A 5 1.99 31.78 -8.52
C LEU A 5 2.87 32.81 -7.78
N GLY A 6 3.76 32.35 -6.89
CA GLY A 6 4.51 33.24 -6.02
C GLY A 6 3.65 33.95 -4.97
N MET A 7 4.27 34.75 -4.11
CA MET A 7 3.54 35.54 -3.11
C MET A 7 3.09 36.88 -3.70
N PRO A 8 1.90 37.38 -3.33
CA PRO A 8 1.03 36.91 -2.25
C PRO A 8 0.08 35.73 -2.55
N GLU A 9 -0.18 35.39 -3.80
CA GLU A 9 -1.26 34.48 -4.21
C GLU A 9 -1.04 33.02 -3.75
N ALA A 10 0.21 32.57 -3.64
CA ALA A 10 0.57 31.23 -3.17
C ALA A 10 0.04 30.93 -1.76
N ARG A 11 -0.24 31.95 -0.93
CA ARG A 11 -0.81 31.74 0.41
C ARG A 11 -2.19 31.08 0.36
N ILE A 12 -2.95 31.27 -0.72
CA ILE A 12 -4.31 30.74 -0.87
C ILE A 12 -4.28 29.20 -0.89
N PRO A 13 -3.67 28.52 -1.89
CA PRO A 13 -3.63 27.06 -1.91
C PRO A 13 -2.87 26.46 -0.73
N LEU A 14 -1.87 27.18 -0.18
CA LEU A 14 -1.16 26.73 1.03
C LEU A 14 -2.07 26.76 2.27
N SER A 15 -2.88 27.80 2.44
CA SER A 15 -3.83 27.89 3.57
C SER A 15 -4.92 26.81 3.48
N GLU A 16 -5.43 26.54 2.27
CA GLU A 16 -6.39 25.46 2.04
C GLU A 16 -5.78 24.09 2.36
N ALA A 17 -4.56 23.82 1.87
CA ALA A 17 -3.85 22.59 2.16
C ALA A 17 -3.58 22.42 3.67
N ALA A 18 -3.21 23.49 4.37
CA ALA A 18 -2.98 23.45 5.82
C ALA A 18 -4.26 23.10 6.58
N VAL A 19 -5.40 23.73 6.27
CA VAL A 19 -6.69 23.42 6.89
C VAL A 19 -7.15 22.00 6.55
N LEU A 20 -6.98 21.56 5.31
CA LEU A 20 -7.29 20.19 4.88
C LEU A 20 -6.50 19.17 5.69
N LEU A 21 -5.18 19.34 5.80
CA LEU A 21 -4.32 18.44 6.57
C LEU A 21 -4.64 18.49 8.07
N ALA A 22 -4.90 19.67 8.63
CA ALA A 22 -5.24 19.85 10.04
C ALA A 22 -6.54 19.14 10.41
N THR A 23 -7.53 19.14 9.51
CA THR A 23 -8.86 18.53 9.72
C THR A 23 -8.98 17.09 9.23
N ALA A 24 -8.05 16.60 8.40
CA ALA A 24 -8.04 15.21 7.94
C ALA A 24 -7.81 14.21 9.09
N PRO A 25 -8.35 12.98 9.00
CA PRO A 25 -7.99 11.92 9.93
C PRO A 25 -6.48 11.65 9.89
N LYS A 26 -5.85 11.56 11.06
CA LYS A 26 -4.41 11.34 11.19
C LYS A 26 -4.11 9.85 11.25
N SER A 27 -3.04 9.45 10.58
CA SER A 27 -2.52 8.10 10.68
C SER A 27 -1.07 8.05 10.23
N ASN A 28 -0.25 7.32 10.98
CA ASN A 28 1.11 6.97 10.63
C ASN A 28 1.24 5.47 10.31
N SER A 29 0.13 4.74 10.09
CA SER A 29 0.13 3.29 9.88
C SER A 29 0.98 2.88 8.67
N ALA A 30 0.86 3.60 7.55
CA ALA A 30 1.68 3.36 6.36
C ALA A 30 3.17 3.69 6.61
N TYR A 31 3.46 4.72 7.40
CA TYR A 31 4.83 5.10 7.77
C TYR A 31 5.50 4.00 8.60
N LEU A 32 4.83 3.50 9.64
CA LEU A 32 5.33 2.40 10.46
C LEU A 32 5.47 1.09 9.67
N ALA A 33 4.55 0.82 8.74
CA ALA A 33 4.64 -0.33 7.85
C ALA A 33 5.88 -0.27 6.95
N TYR A 34 6.21 0.92 6.43
CA TYR A 34 7.43 1.13 5.65
C TYR A 34 8.68 0.91 6.49
N ASP A 35 8.77 1.52 7.68
CA ASP A 35 9.93 1.36 8.57
C ASP A 35 10.17 -0.11 8.95
N ALA A 36 9.09 -0.86 9.20
CA ALA A 36 9.17 -2.28 9.49
C ALA A 36 9.66 -3.11 8.29
N ALA A 37 9.19 -2.80 7.08
CA ALA A 37 9.65 -3.47 5.86
C ALA A 37 11.13 -3.14 5.57
N LEU A 38 11.52 -1.87 5.75
CA LEU A 38 12.90 -1.43 5.59
C LEU A 38 13.83 -2.10 6.61
N ALA A 39 13.39 -2.25 7.86
CA ALA A 39 14.15 -2.98 8.87
C ALA A 39 14.41 -4.43 8.46
N ASP A 40 13.39 -5.16 7.98
CA ASP A 40 13.56 -6.54 7.52
C ASP A 40 14.55 -6.63 6.33
N ILE A 41 14.49 -5.68 5.38
CA ILE A 41 15.45 -5.58 4.26
C ILE A 41 16.88 -5.35 4.78
N ASN A 42 17.06 -4.44 5.73
CA ASN A 42 18.37 -4.14 6.31
C ASN A 42 18.97 -5.33 7.08
N THR A 43 18.14 -6.25 7.57
CA THR A 43 18.60 -7.52 8.16
C THR A 43 18.90 -8.62 7.14
N GLY A 44 18.79 -8.31 5.83
CA GLY A 44 19.08 -9.25 4.74
C GLY A 44 17.91 -10.12 4.32
N LYS A 45 16.67 -9.83 4.76
CA LYS A 45 15.48 -10.53 4.27
C LYS A 45 14.97 -9.93 2.95
N GLY A 46 14.12 -10.68 2.25
CA GLY A 46 13.41 -10.19 1.07
C GLY A 46 14.28 -10.02 -0.18
N GLN A 47 15.44 -10.67 -0.23
CA GLN A 47 16.42 -10.54 -1.32
C GLN A 47 16.03 -11.33 -2.59
N SER A 48 15.08 -12.26 -2.47
CA SER A 48 14.62 -13.07 -3.60
C SER A 48 13.28 -12.55 -4.13
N ILE A 49 13.01 -12.76 -5.41
CA ILE A 49 11.70 -12.48 -6.02
C ILE A 49 11.07 -13.83 -6.41
N PRO A 50 9.78 -14.08 -6.11
CA PRO A 50 9.10 -15.29 -6.57
C PRO A 50 9.26 -15.49 -8.10
N PRO A 51 9.55 -16.72 -8.59
CA PRO A 51 9.94 -16.93 -9.99
C PRO A 51 8.94 -16.37 -11.03
N TYR A 52 7.64 -16.54 -10.78
CA TYR A 52 6.56 -16.06 -11.64
C TYR A 52 6.38 -14.53 -11.62
N MET A 53 7.04 -13.80 -10.71
CA MET A 53 7.02 -12.34 -10.66
C MET A 53 8.28 -11.70 -11.26
N ARG A 54 9.30 -12.50 -11.58
CA ARG A 54 10.53 -11.98 -12.19
C ARG A 54 10.21 -11.52 -13.62
N PRO A 55 10.71 -10.35 -14.05
CA PRO A 55 10.61 -9.94 -15.44
C PRO A 55 11.32 -10.98 -16.30
N SER A 56 10.54 -11.80 -16.99
CA SER A 56 10.99 -12.89 -17.84
C SER A 56 10.04 -12.99 -19.02
N ASN A 57 10.53 -13.56 -20.12
CA ASN A 57 9.73 -13.64 -21.35
C ASN A 57 8.53 -14.59 -21.25
N ASN A 58 8.39 -15.38 -20.17
CA ASN A 58 7.39 -16.44 -20.10
C ASN A 58 6.37 -16.34 -18.96
N TYR A 59 6.49 -15.40 -18.00
CA TYR A 59 5.56 -15.20 -16.84
C TYR A 59 4.90 -16.49 -16.29
N ALA A 60 5.62 -17.62 -16.35
CA ALA A 60 4.99 -18.92 -16.24
C ALA A 60 4.54 -19.14 -14.79
N GLY A 61 3.25 -19.39 -14.59
CA GLY A 61 2.64 -19.53 -13.26
C GLY A 61 2.18 -18.20 -12.62
N TYR A 62 2.34 -17.05 -13.29
CA TYR A 62 1.73 -15.79 -12.84
C TYR A 62 0.23 -15.82 -13.12
N LYS A 63 -0.58 -15.58 -12.08
CA LYS A 63 -2.02 -15.40 -12.19
C LYS A 63 -2.33 -13.92 -12.36
N TYR A 64 -2.89 -13.55 -13.52
CA TYR A 64 -3.30 -12.18 -13.80
C TYR A 64 -4.55 -11.82 -12.99
N PRO A 65 -4.49 -10.90 -12.01
CA PRO A 65 -5.59 -10.67 -11.07
C PRO A 65 -6.90 -10.26 -11.75
N HIS A 66 -6.84 -9.62 -12.91
CA HIS A 66 -8.04 -9.16 -13.60
C HIS A 66 -8.90 -10.31 -14.13
N ASP A 67 -8.37 -11.51 -14.33
CA ASP A 67 -9.15 -12.65 -14.80
C ASP A 67 -9.96 -13.32 -13.68
N PHE A 68 -9.78 -12.89 -12.43
CA PHE A 68 -10.43 -13.47 -11.26
C PHE A 68 -11.57 -12.59 -10.74
N PRO A 69 -12.59 -13.20 -10.08
CA PRO A 69 -13.62 -12.44 -9.37
C PRO A 69 -13.02 -11.39 -8.44
N ASN A 70 -13.69 -10.24 -8.31
CA ASN A 70 -13.20 -9.10 -7.53
C ASN A 70 -11.83 -8.54 -7.95
N ARG A 71 -11.30 -8.96 -9.11
CA ARG A 71 -9.97 -8.62 -9.61
C ARG A 71 -8.86 -8.97 -8.60
N TYR A 72 -9.05 -10.05 -7.84
CA TYR A 72 -8.13 -10.50 -6.80
C TYR A 72 -7.91 -12.01 -6.90
N VAL A 73 -6.67 -12.45 -6.65
CA VAL A 73 -6.29 -13.86 -6.65
C VAL A 73 -5.33 -14.15 -5.52
N VAL A 74 -5.50 -15.30 -4.87
CA VAL A 74 -4.53 -15.79 -3.89
C VAL A 74 -3.32 -16.35 -4.63
N GLN A 75 -2.22 -15.61 -4.53
CA GLN A 75 -0.89 -15.95 -5.00
C GLN A 75 0.10 -15.40 -3.97
N GLN A 76 1.28 -16.02 -3.85
CA GLN A 76 2.33 -15.46 -3.03
C GLN A 76 2.96 -14.25 -3.77
N TYR A 77 3.04 -13.11 -3.08
CA TYR A 77 3.64 -11.88 -3.62
C TYR A 77 4.96 -11.55 -2.91
N LEU A 78 5.06 -11.91 -1.62
CA LEU A 78 6.27 -11.74 -0.83
C LEU A 78 7.24 -12.91 -1.05
N PRO A 79 8.55 -12.67 -0.86
CA PRO A 79 9.57 -13.72 -0.90
C PRO A 79 9.34 -14.79 0.18
N ASP A 80 9.94 -15.98 0.03
CA ASP A 80 9.66 -17.12 0.90
C ASP A 80 9.93 -16.86 2.39
N ASP A 81 10.97 -16.08 2.69
CA ASP A 81 11.37 -15.66 4.04
C ASP A 81 10.46 -14.58 4.66
N LEU A 82 9.58 -13.98 3.87
CA LEU A 82 8.64 -12.94 4.28
C LEU A 82 7.17 -13.27 3.95
N LYS A 83 6.87 -14.46 3.43
CA LYS A 83 5.55 -14.80 2.85
C LYS A 83 4.36 -14.58 3.79
N ASP A 84 4.57 -14.72 5.09
CA ASP A 84 3.54 -14.58 6.14
C ASP A 84 3.61 -13.22 6.88
N ARG A 85 4.54 -12.33 6.51
CA ARG A 85 4.71 -11.03 7.16
C ARG A 85 3.57 -10.08 6.80
N LYS A 86 3.09 -9.37 7.81
CA LYS A 86 2.10 -8.29 7.69
C LYS A 86 2.71 -7.02 8.28
N TYR A 87 2.96 -6.03 7.43
CA TYR A 87 3.55 -4.75 7.85
C TYR A 87 2.49 -3.70 8.14
N TYR A 88 1.46 -3.64 7.28
CA TYR A 88 0.41 -2.65 7.39
C TYR A 88 -0.73 -3.15 8.28
N SER A 89 -1.04 -2.35 9.30
CA SER A 89 -2.20 -2.52 10.17
C SER A 89 -3.09 -1.29 10.03
N TYR A 90 -4.38 -1.51 9.77
CA TYR A 90 -5.35 -0.42 9.66
C TYR A 90 -5.46 0.35 10.97
N ALA A 91 -5.45 1.68 10.90
CA ALA A 91 -5.77 2.54 12.03
C ALA A 91 -7.28 2.77 12.15
N GLU A 92 -7.72 3.26 13.31
CA GLU A 92 -9.13 3.56 13.63
C GLU A 92 -9.59 4.91 13.04
N ASN A 93 -9.42 5.08 11.73
CA ASN A 93 -9.96 6.25 11.02
C ASN A 93 -10.88 5.85 9.87
N LYS A 94 -11.77 6.78 9.49
CA LYS A 94 -12.80 6.56 8.47
C LYS A 94 -12.26 5.93 7.18
N THR A 95 -11.13 6.42 6.68
CA THR A 95 -10.57 5.96 5.39
C THR A 95 -10.01 4.55 5.49
N GLU A 96 -9.24 4.28 6.55
CA GLU A 96 -8.62 2.95 6.75
C GLU A 96 -9.64 1.89 7.14
N GLN A 97 -10.66 2.24 7.93
CA GLN A 97 -11.75 1.32 8.26
C GLN A 97 -12.58 0.95 7.01
N ALA A 98 -12.81 1.89 6.09
CA ALA A 98 -13.44 1.58 4.81
C ALA A 98 -12.58 0.65 3.95
N ALA A 99 -11.26 0.85 3.93
CA ALA A 99 -10.33 -0.04 3.24
C ALA A 99 -10.29 -1.44 3.87
N MET A 100 -10.29 -1.53 5.21
CA MET A 100 -10.36 -2.78 5.95
C MET A 100 -11.61 -3.57 5.60
N ALA A 101 -12.78 -2.93 5.70
CA ALA A 101 -14.07 -3.56 5.38
C ALA A 101 -14.12 -4.07 3.93
N TYR A 102 -13.57 -3.31 2.98
CA TYR A 102 -13.43 -3.77 1.61
C TYR A 102 -12.57 -5.05 1.52
N TRP A 103 -11.36 -5.03 2.08
CA TRP A 103 -10.44 -6.16 1.99
C TRP A 103 -10.92 -7.39 2.76
N ASP A 104 -11.61 -7.22 3.88
CA ASP A 104 -12.25 -8.32 4.60
C ASP A 104 -13.31 -8.99 3.74
N LYS A 105 -14.14 -8.21 3.03
CA LYS A 105 -15.11 -8.75 2.07
C LYS A 105 -14.41 -9.53 0.95
N ILE A 106 -13.39 -8.93 0.32
CA ILE A 106 -12.69 -9.58 -0.81
C ILE A 106 -12.02 -10.87 -0.34
N LYS A 107 -11.21 -10.83 0.72
CA LYS A 107 -10.44 -12.00 1.17
C LYS A 107 -11.30 -13.10 1.76
N ASN A 108 -12.42 -12.78 2.41
CA ASN A 108 -13.36 -13.79 2.90
C ASN A 108 -14.20 -14.42 1.76
N SER A 109 -14.42 -13.71 0.66
CA SER A 109 -15.13 -14.25 -0.52
C SER A 109 -14.27 -15.18 -1.40
N THR A 110 -12.95 -15.17 -1.21
CA THR A 110 -11.98 -15.97 -1.98
C THR A 110 -11.45 -17.17 -1.17
N LYS A 111 -11.97 -17.40 0.05
CA LYS A 111 -11.78 -18.65 0.80
C LYS A 111 -12.75 -19.71 0.31
#